data_AF-A0AA41VTS6-F1
#
_entry.id   AF-A0AA41VTS6-F1
#
_cell.length_a   1.000
_cell.length_b   1.000
_cell.length_c   1.000
_cell.angle_alpha   90.00
_cell.angle_beta   90.00
_cell.angle_gamma   90.00
#
_symmetry.space_group_name_H-M   'P 1'
#
loop_
_entity.id
_entity.type
_entity.pdbx_description
1 polymer ?
#
loop_
_entity_poly.entity_id
_entity_poly.type
_entity_poly.pdbx_seq_one_letter_code
_entity_poly.pdbx_strand_id
1 'polypeptide(L)' 'VEGKNCNMGWGPCPNDERCNLECYNRYGGTGFCNKIAGTFQKLCLCVYRCI' A
#
# COMPACT_ATOMS: atom_id res chain seq x y z
N VAL A 1 5.60 -3.37 23.25
CA VAL A 1 4.44 -3.68 22.38
C VAL A 1 4.93 -3.57 20.95
N GLU A 2 5.26 -4.68 20.30
CA GLU A 2 5.61 -4.65 18.87
C GLU A 2 4.40 -4.11 18.11
N GLY A 3 4.56 -2.98 17.41
CA GLY A 3 3.47 -2.37 16.66
C GLY A 3 2.98 -3.34 15.60
N LYS A 4 1.70 -3.73 15.65
CA LYS A 4 1.09 -4.52 14.58
C LYS A 4 1.06 -3.67 13.32
N ASN A 5 1.69 -4.14 12.25
CA ASN A 5 1.57 -3.50 10.94
C ASN A 5 0.31 -4.04 10.26
N CYS A 6 -0.55 -3.13 9.85
CA CYS A 6 -1.72 -3.37 9.02
C CYS A 6 -1.33 -3.19 7.56
N ASN A 7 -1.98 -3.91 6.66
CA ASN A 7 -1.82 -3.74 5.23
C ASN A 7 -3.17 -3.60 4.53
N MET A 8 -3.20 -2.82 3.44
CA MET A 8 -4.36 -2.76 2.57
C MET A 8 -3.92 -2.59 1.11
N GLY A 9 -4.74 -3.12 0.21
CA GLY A 9 -4.52 -3.03 -1.24
C GLY A 9 -5.66 -2.26 -1.91
N TRP A 10 -5.34 -1.37 -2.85
CA TRP A 10 -6.31 -0.79 -3.78
C TRP A 10 -5.76 -0.74 -5.21
N GLY A 11 -6.62 -0.61 -6.21
CA GLY A 11 -6.20 -0.63 -7.59
C GLY A 11 -7.07 0.21 -8.51
N PRO A 12 -6.57 0.52 -9.73
CA PRO A 12 -5.24 0.15 -10.24
C PRO A 12 -4.10 1.02 -9.65
N CYS A 13 -2.89 0.47 -9.53
CA CYS A 13 -1.71 1.21 -9.07
C CYS A 13 -1.10 2.04 -10.21
N PRO A 14 -1.08 3.39 -10.10
CA PRO A 14 -0.54 4.24 -11.15
C PRO A 14 1.00 4.17 -11.21
N ASN A 15 1.66 4.38 -10.07
CA ASN A 15 3.10 4.24 -9.87
C ASN A 15 3.41 4.21 -8.36
N ASP A 16 4.64 3.83 -8.00
CA ASP A 16 5.05 3.69 -6.59
C ASP A 16 4.99 5.01 -5.83
N GLU A 17 5.39 6.13 -6.44
CA GLU A 17 5.42 7.44 -5.81
C GLU A 17 4.02 7.89 -5.35
N ARG A 18 3.04 7.80 -6.23
CA ARG A 18 1.65 8.16 -5.92
C ARG A 18 1.02 7.18 -4.94
N CYS A 19 1.30 5.90 -5.07
CA CYS A 19 0.86 4.89 -4.11
C CYS A 19 1.39 5.19 -2.69
N ASN A 20 2.69 5.53 -2.59
CA ASN A 20 3.32 5.91 -1.34
C ASN A 20 2.71 7.18 -0.75
N LEU A 21 2.54 8.22 -1.57
CA LEU A 21 1.95 9.49 -1.14
C LEU A 21 0.52 9.30 -0.61
N GLU A 22 -0.31 8.52 -1.31
CA GLU A 22 -1.69 8.23 -0.88
C GLU A 22 -1.72 7.40 0.41
N CYS A 23 -0.86 6.40 0.54
CA CYS A 23 -0.72 5.60 1.77
C CYS A 23 -0.28 6.45 2.96
N TYR A 24 0.73 7.31 2.76
CA TYR A 24 1.23 8.22 3.78
C TYR A 24 0.15 9.22 4.22
N ASN A 25 -0.54 9.87 3.27
CA ASN A 25 -1.56 10.87 3.56
C ASN A 25 -2.78 10.29 4.30
N ARG A 26 -3.13 9.02 4.06
CA ARG A 26 -4.31 8.38 4.68
C ARG A 26 -4.00 7.70 6.00
N TYR A 27 -2.86 7.03 6.10
CA TYR A 27 -2.56 6.11 7.20
C TYR A 27 -1.22 6.39 7.89
N GLY A 28 -0.43 7.37 7.41
CA GLY A 28 0.94 7.59 7.89
C GLY A 28 1.87 6.41 7.59
N GLY A 29 1.55 5.62 6.56
CA GLY A 29 2.28 4.39 6.18
C GLY A 29 3.25 4.57 5.00
N THR A 30 3.72 3.44 4.48
CA THR A 30 4.53 3.33 3.26
C THR A 30 3.79 2.51 2.22
N GLY A 31 3.70 3.02 0.99
CA GLY A 31 2.99 2.38 -0.11
C GLY A 31 3.89 2.00 -1.28
N PHE A 32 3.62 0.87 -1.94
CA PHE A 32 4.32 0.43 -3.16
C PHE A 32 3.38 -0.35 -4.09
N CYS A 33 3.61 -0.27 -5.40
CA CYS A 33 2.88 -1.05 -6.39
C CYS A 33 3.33 -2.50 -6.35
N ASN A 34 2.41 -3.39 -5.97
CA ASN A 34 2.61 -4.82 -6.01
C ASN A 34 1.79 -5.46 -7.14
N LYS A 35 2.40 -6.37 -7.90
CA LYS A 35 1.69 -7.19 -8.89
C LYS A 35 0.95 -8.30 -8.15
N ILE A 36 -0.33 -8.49 -8.44
CA ILE A 36 -1.04 -9.67 -7.92
C ILE A 36 -0.64 -10.88 -8.78
N ALA A 37 -0.10 -11.91 -8.16
CA ALA A 37 0.23 -13.16 -8.84
C ALA A 37 -0.99 -13.72 -9.60
N GLY A 38 -0.78 -14.12 -10.85
CA GLY A 38 -1.86 -14.63 -11.71
C GLY A 38 -2.70 -13.57 -12.41
N THR A 39 -2.39 -12.27 -12.26
CA THR A 39 -3.07 -11.19 -12.98
C THR A 39 -2.06 -10.21 -13.61
N PHE A 40 -2.51 -9.47 -14.63
CA PHE A 40 -1.76 -8.31 -15.16
C PHE A 40 -1.98 -7.03 -14.34
N GLN A 41 -2.74 -7.11 -13.24
CA GLN A 41 -3.08 -5.95 -12.42
C GLN A 41 -1.98 -5.66 -11.39
N LYS A 42 -1.63 -4.37 -11.28
CA LYS A 42 -0.84 -3.83 -10.18
C LYS A 42 -1.79 -3.19 -9.18
N LEU A 43 -1.68 -3.56 -7.91
CA LEU A 43 -2.36 -2.89 -6.80
C LEU A 43 -1.35 -2.06 -6.02
N CYS A 44 -1.81 -0.93 -5.49
CA CYS A 44 -1.08 -0.19 -4.48
C CYS A 44 -1.23 -0.95 -3.16
N LEU A 45 -0.12 -1.43 -2.61
CA LEU A 45 -0.04 -2.06 -1.29
C LEU A 45 0.49 -1.03 -0.29
N CYS A 46 -0.32 -0.70 0.70
CA CYS A 46 0.02 0.23 1.78
C CYS A 46 0.25 -0.55 3.07
N VAL A 47 1.37 -0.28 3.74
CA VAL A 47 1.74 -0.85 5.04
C VAL A 47 1.81 0.28 6.05
N TYR A 48 1.04 0.19 7.14
CA TYR A 48 0.92 1.23 8.16
C TYR A 48 0.80 0.61 9.55
N ARG A 49 1.04 1.39 10.61
CA ARG A 49 0.82 0.90 11.98
C ARG A 49 -0.66 0.88 12.30
N CYS A 50 -1.17 -0.27 12.77
CA CYS A 50 -2.50 -0.34 13.35
C CYS A 50 -2.50 0.46 14.67
N ILE A 51 -3.59 1.19 14.92
CA ILE A 51 -3.86 1.86 16.21
C ILE A 51 -4.61 0.87 17.11
#